data_AF-A0A382N5A1-F1
#
_entry.id   AF-A0A382N5A1-F1
#
_cell.length_a   1.000
_cell.length_b   1.000
_cell.length_c   1.000
_cell.angle_alpha   90.00
_cell.angle_beta   90.00
_cell.angle_gamma   90.00
#
_symmetry.space_group_name_H-M   'P 1'
#
loop_
_entity.id
_entity.type
_entity.pdbx_description
1 polymer ?
#
loop_
_entity_poly.entity_id
_entity_poly.type
_entity_poly.pdbx_seq_one_letter_code
_entity_poly.pdbx_strand_id
1 'polypeptide(L)'
;MFLKALRFFFPWVLILCLGIAWGLSFSLAKIAVNNGADPLTLTVWQSFLAGIMLMVLMLFGRIRLPFEKGLLGLCMVIAVCGFIIPGVSFYYAAPHVQAGVLSITVTLVPILTYAISIPLGLEKPEIKRIIGLVLGSLAILLIVIPENSLPETKAIPWILLSCLGSAFYALEGIVIATKMPEKLNPIGVACIGNFLAVFFLWPML
;
A
#
# COMPACT_ATOMS: atom_id res chain seq x y z
N MET A 1 -19.44 30.20 -1.46
CA MET A 1 -17.99 30.47 -1.28
C MET A 1 -17.33 29.45 -0.35
N PHE A 2 -17.91 29.18 0.84
CA PHE A 2 -17.40 28.22 1.83
C PHE A 2 -17.24 26.77 1.31
N LEU A 3 -18.23 26.24 0.58
CA LEU A 3 -18.15 24.90 -0.07
C LEU A 3 -17.05 24.77 -1.14
N LYS A 4 -16.65 25.87 -1.79
CA LYS A 4 -15.55 25.90 -2.77
C LYS A 4 -14.19 25.88 -2.07
N ALA A 5 -14.04 26.64 -0.99
CA ALA A 5 -12.85 26.59 -0.14
C ALA A 5 -12.70 25.20 0.50
N LEU A 6 -13.79 24.63 1.03
CA LEU A 6 -13.77 23.28 1.61
C LEU A 6 -13.36 22.21 0.58
N ARG A 7 -13.88 22.26 -0.65
CA ARG A 7 -13.44 21.37 -1.75
C ARG A 7 -11.98 21.57 -2.15
N PHE A 8 -11.42 22.76 -1.96
CA PHE A 8 -10.01 23.05 -2.26
C PHE A 8 -9.07 22.54 -1.16
N PHE A 9 -9.45 22.67 0.12
CA PHE A 9 -8.67 22.16 1.24
C PHE A 9 -8.80 20.65 1.45
N PHE A 10 -9.92 20.06 1.04
CA PHE A 10 -10.21 18.64 1.25
C PHE A 10 -9.11 17.69 0.73
N PRO A 11 -8.57 17.83 -0.49
CA PRO A 11 -7.47 17.00 -0.96
C PRO A 11 -6.19 17.12 -0.11
N TRP A 12 -5.86 18.31 0.37
CA TRP A 12 -4.67 18.53 1.20
C TRP A 12 -4.81 17.85 2.57
N VAL A 13 -5.99 17.95 3.17
CA VAL A 13 -6.30 17.24 4.42
C VAL A 13 -6.22 15.74 4.21
N LEU A 14 -6.74 15.21 3.09
CA LEU A 14 -6.63 13.79 2.77
C LEU A 14 -5.17 13.35 2.63
N ILE A 15 -4.34 14.12 1.92
CA ILE A 15 -2.91 13.80 1.76
C ILE A 15 -2.19 13.82 3.11
N LEU A 16 -2.47 14.80 3.97
CA LEU A 16 -1.90 14.86 5.32
C LEU A 16 -2.34 13.66 6.17
N CYS A 17 -3.63 13.34 6.19
CA CYS A 17 -4.15 12.19 6.91
C CYS A 17 -3.56 10.88 6.40
N LEU A 18 -3.43 10.71 5.08
CA LEU A 18 -2.82 9.53 4.47
C LEU A 18 -1.33 9.43 4.81
N GLY A 19 -0.59 10.53 4.75
CA GLY A 19 0.83 10.56 5.11
C GLY A 19 1.06 10.19 6.58
N ILE A 20 0.23 10.73 7.49
CA ILE A 20 0.27 10.38 8.91
C ILE A 20 -0.10 8.93 9.13
N ALA A 21 -1.18 8.44 8.50
CA ALA A 21 -1.62 7.06 8.63
C ALA A 21 -0.55 6.07 8.17
N TRP A 22 0.08 6.32 7.02
CA TRP A 22 1.17 5.48 6.50
C TRP A 22 2.43 5.54 7.35
N GLY A 23 2.87 6.73 7.77
CA GLY A 23 4.05 6.88 8.62
C GLY A 23 3.88 6.22 10.01
N LEU A 24 2.71 6.36 10.62
CA LEU A 24 2.40 5.73 11.89
C LEU A 24 2.25 4.21 11.77
N SER A 25 1.76 3.71 10.63
CA SER A 25 1.57 2.26 10.42
C SER A 25 2.84 1.46 10.66
N PHE A 26 4.00 1.89 10.13
CA PHE A 26 5.26 1.17 10.34
C PHE A 26 5.77 1.25 11.78
N SER A 27 5.56 2.39 12.44
CA SER A 27 5.94 2.57 13.84
C SER A 27 5.09 1.68 14.76
N LEU A 28 3.77 1.66 14.55
CA LEU A 28 2.83 0.81 15.28
C LEU A 28 3.05 -0.67 14.99
N ALA A 29 3.30 -1.03 13.74
CA ALA A 29 3.65 -2.40 13.33
C ALA A 29 4.86 -2.90 14.11
N LYS A 30 5.91 -2.09 14.20
CA LYS A 30 7.13 -2.45 14.94
C LYS A 30 6.87 -2.61 16.44
N ILE A 31 6.08 -1.71 17.04
CA ILE A 31 5.67 -1.84 18.44
C ILE A 31 4.87 -3.14 18.65
N ALA A 32 3.92 -3.46 17.77
CA ALA A 32 3.10 -4.66 17.89
C ALA A 32 3.95 -5.93 17.80
N VAL A 33 4.82 -6.04 16.80
CA VAL A 33 5.68 -7.23 16.61
C VAL A 33 6.67 -7.37 17.76
N ASN A 34 7.26 -6.28 18.25
CA ASN A 34 8.17 -6.31 19.40
C ASN A 34 7.47 -6.75 20.70
N ASN A 35 6.16 -6.56 20.81
CA ASN A 35 5.35 -7.06 21.93
C ASN A 35 4.87 -8.51 21.72
N GLY A 36 5.40 -9.22 20.73
CA GLY A 36 5.11 -10.63 20.47
C GLY A 36 3.93 -10.88 19.53
N ALA A 37 3.42 -9.86 18.85
CA ALA A 37 2.42 -10.07 17.80
C ALA A 37 3.06 -10.76 16.59
N ASP A 38 2.45 -11.85 16.14
CA ASP A 38 2.89 -12.54 14.94
C ASP A 38 2.60 -11.71 13.66
N PRO A 39 3.58 -11.52 12.75
CA PRO A 39 3.41 -10.75 11.52
C PRO A 39 2.24 -11.20 10.62
N LEU A 40 1.98 -12.51 10.55
CA LEU A 40 0.91 -13.06 9.73
C LEU A 40 -0.45 -12.73 10.36
N THR A 41 -0.54 -12.88 11.68
CA THR A 41 -1.69 -12.47 12.49
C THR A 41 -2.03 -10.99 12.31
N LEU A 42 -1.02 -10.11 12.35
CA LEU A 42 -1.23 -8.67 12.10
C LEU A 42 -1.79 -8.40 10.70
N THR A 43 -1.27 -9.07 9.68
CA THR A 43 -1.76 -8.93 8.30
C THR A 43 -3.23 -9.34 8.19
N VAL A 44 -3.60 -10.47 8.78
CA VAL A 44 -4.98 -10.98 8.78
C VAL A 44 -5.92 -10.01 9.50
N TRP A 45 -5.57 -9.57 10.70
CA TRP A 45 -6.42 -8.65 11.47
C TRP A 45 -6.55 -7.28 10.80
N GLN A 46 -5.47 -6.75 10.21
CA GLN A 46 -5.55 -5.53 9.42
C GLN A 46 -6.53 -5.69 8.26
N SER A 47 -6.39 -6.75 7.45
CA SER A 47 -7.28 -6.98 6.31
C SER A 47 -8.72 -7.23 6.74
N PHE A 48 -8.94 -7.92 7.86
CA PHE A 48 -10.26 -8.15 8.40
C PHE A 48 -10.94 -6.85 8.84
N LEU A 49 -10.24 -6.01 9.62
CA LEU A 49 -10.76 -4.72 10.07
C LEU A 49 -10.99 -3.77 8.89
N ALA A 50 -10.05 -3.70 7.95
CA ALA A 50 -10.20 -2.91 6.73
C ALA A 50 -11.41 -3.37 5.90
N GLY A 51 -11.58 -4.68 5.72
CA GLY A 51 -12.71 -5.29 5.04
C GLY A 51 -14.05 -4.94 5.70
N ILE A 52 -14.13 -5.02 7.03
CA ILE A 52 -15.34 -4.61 7.78
C ILE A 52 -15.61 -3.12 7.59
N MET A 53 -14.61 -2.25 7.73
CA MET A 53 -14.78 -0.81 7.56
C MET A 53 -15.29 -0.47 6.15
N LEU A 54 -14.71 -1.08 5.12
CA LEU A 54 -15.14 -0.90 3.74
C LEU A 54 -16.55 -1.47 3.50
N MET A 55 -16.88 -2.61 4.09
CA MET A 55 -18.23 -3.19 4.02
C MET A 55 -19.27 -2.25 4.64
N VAL A 56 -18.98 -1.68 5.80
CA VAL A 56 -19.83 -0.68 6.46
C VAL A 56 -20.03 0.54 5.56
N LEU A 57 -18.95 1.04 4.94
CA LEU A 57 -19.03 2.14 3.97
C LEU A 57 -19.86 1.80 2.74
N MET A 58 -19.77 0.56 2.24
CA MET A 58 -20.60 0.11 1.11
C MET A 58 -22.08 0.07 1.48
N LEU A 59 -22.42 -0.40 2.68
CA LEU A 59 -23.80 -0.47 3.16
C LEU A 59 -24.41 0.93 3.30
N PHE A 60 -23.69 1.86 3.93
CA PHE A 60 -24.15 3.25 4.10
C PHE A 60 -24.16 4.03 2.77
N GLY A 61 -23.15 3.83 1.92
CA GLY A 61 -23.06 4.44 0.60
C GLY A 61 -23.98 3.82 -0.45
N ARG A 62 -24.70 2.74 -0.11
CA ARG A 62 -25.52 1.93 -1.04
C ARG A 62 -24.74 1.52 -2.30
N ILE A 63 -23.44 1.27 -2.14
CA ILE A 63 -22.54 0.90 -3.23
C ILE A 63 -22.88 -0.55 -3.60
N ARG A 64 -23.42 -0.74 -4.81
CA ARG A 64 -23.65 -2.06 -5.38
C ARG A 64 -22.50 -2.40 -6.32
N LEU A 65 -21.92 -3.59 -6.14
CA LEU A 65 -20.97 -4.14 -7.09
C LEU A 65 -21.74 -4.90 -8.17
N PRO A 66 -21.67 -4.47 -9.45
CA PRO A 66 -22.21 -5.27 -10.52
C PRO A 66 -21.37 -6.55 -10.64
N PHE A 67 -22.04 -7.70 -10.75
CA PHE A 67 -21.36 -8.97 -11.02
C PHE A 67 -20.87 -8.99 -12.47
N GLU A 68 -19.65 -8.51 -12.66
CA GLU A 68 -18.94 -8.55 -13.93
C GLU A 68 -18.19 -9.87 -14.11
N LYS A 69 -18.17 -10.39 -15.34
CA LYS A 69 -17.28 -11.51 -15.70
C LYS A 69 -15.84 -11.05 -15.47
N GLY A 70 -15.13 -11.72 -14.56
CA GLY A 70 -13.75 -11.39 -14.20
C GLY A 70 -13.59 -10.51 -12.94
N LEU A 71 -14.68 -10.08 -12.28
CA LEU A 71 -14.60 -9.35 -11.00
C LEU A 71 -13.79 -10.12 -9.96
N LEU A 72 -14.08 -11.42 -9.81
CA LEU A 72 -13.38 -12.27 -8.84
C LEU A 72 -11.89 -12.41 -9.19
N GLY A 73 -11.56 -12.52 -10.48
CA GLY A 73 -10.16 -12.55 -10.94
C GLY A 73 -9.41 -11.26 -10.62
N LEU A 74 -10.02 -10.11 -10.88
CA LEU A 74 -9.46 -8.80 -10.52
C LEU A 74 -9.28 -8.68 -9.00
N CYS A 75 -10.30 -9.05 -8.21
CA CYS A 75 -10.24 -9.01 -6.75
C CYS A 75 -9.19 -9.97 -6.19
N MET A 76 -8.98 -11.14 -6.80
CA MET A 76 -7.92 -12.06 -6.42
C MET A 76 -6.53 -11.47 -6.68
N VAL A 77 -6.31 -10.83 -7.84
CA VAL A 77 -5.05 -10.15 -8.12
C VAL A 77 -4.80 -9.02 -7.12
N ILE A 78 -5.83 -8.24 -6.80
CA ILE A 78 -5.72 -7.17 -5.78
C ILE A 78 -5.51 -7.76 -4.38
N ALA A 79 -6.12 -8.89 -4.04
CA ALA A 79 -5.89 -9.57 -2.78
C ALA A 79 -4.42 -9.98 -2.62
N VAL A 80 -3.86 -10.59 -3.66
CA VAL A 80 -2.47 -11.07 -3.65
C VAL A 80 -1.48 -9.91 -3.71
N CYS A 81 -1.65 -9.00 -4.66
CA CYS A 81 -0.69 -7.93 -4.95
C CYS A 81 -0.85 -6.71 -4.04
N GLY A 82 -2.05 -6.46 -3.50
CA GLY A 82 -2.36 -5.28 -2.69
C GLY A 82 -2.39 -5.57 -1.18
N PHE A 83 -2.70 -6.80 -0.76
CA PHE A 83 -2.87 -7.10 0.67
C PHE A 83 -1.95 -8.21 1.17
N ILE A 84 -2.00 -9.40 0.57
CA ILE A 84 -1.27 -10.59 1.07
C ILE A 84 0.24 -10.38 0.96
N ILE A 85 0.78 -10.23 -0.26
CA ILE A 85 2.23 -10.19 -0.46
C ILE A 85 2.83 -8.93 0.17
N PRO A 86 2.29 -7.71 -0.05
CA PRO A 86 2.83 -6.54 0.62
C PRO A 86 2.71 -6.62 2.13
N GLY A 87 1.54 -6.99 2.65
CA GLY A 87 1.30 -7.08 4.10
C GLY A 87 2.28 -8.02 4.78
N VAL A 88 2.36 -9.26 4.31
CA VAL A 88 3.33 -10.24 4.81
C VAL A 88 4.76 -9.72 4.69
N SER A 89 5.15 -9.20 3.52
CA SER A 89 6.52 -8.72 3.29
C SER A 89 6.92 -7.60 4.26
N PHE A 90 6.04 -6.61 4.47
CA PHE A 90 6.32 -5.48 5.36
C PHE A 90 6.29 -5.89 6.82
N TYR A 91 5.31 -6.69 7.27
CA TYR A 91 5.23 -7.10 8.67
C TYR A 91 6.32 -8.08 9.08
N TYR A 92 6.76 -8.98 8.19
CA TYR A 92 7.92 -9.84 8.46
C TYR A 92 9.24 -9.05 8.45
N ALA A 93 9.36 -7.99 7.64
CA ALA A 93 10.53 -7.13 7.67
C ALA A 93 10.56 -6.17 8.89
N ALA A 94 9.39 -5.83 9.45
CA ALA A 94 9.23 -4.89 10.57
C ALA A 94 10.13 -5.14 11.80
N PRO A 95 10.26 -6.36 12.33
CA PRO A 95 11.14 -6.62 13.48
C PRO A 95 12.63 -6.50 13.15
N HIS A 96 13.02 -6.76 11.90
CA HIS A 96 14.43 -6.83 11.49
C HIS A 96 14.97 -5.52 10.91
N VAL A 97 14.10 -4.57 10.59
CA VAL A 97 14.43 -3.34 9.88
C VAL A 97 13.90 -2.13 10.65
N GLN A 98 14.59 -0.99 10.56
CA GLN A 98 14.10 0.25 11.17
C GLN A 98 12.83 0.74 10.46
N ALA A 99 11.87 1.32 11.20
CA ALA A 99 10.63 1.82 10.61
C ALA A 99 10.89 2.88 9.53
N GLY A 100 11.93 3.70 9.70
CA GLY A 100 12.39 4.65 8.69
C GLY A 100 12.77 3.97 7.37
N VAL A 101 13.53 2.86 7.42
CA VAL A 101 13.95 2.10 6.24
C VAL A 101 12.75 1.48 5.50
N LEU A 102 11.77 0.94 6.22
CA LEU A 102 10.52 0.42 5.61
C LEU A 102 9.72 1.54 4.94
N SER A 103 9.68 2.73 5.53
CA SER A 103 9.04 3.89 4.91
C SER A 103 9.74 4.31 3.61
N ILE A 104 11.06 4.13 3.49
CA ILE A 104 11.78 4.41 2.23
C ILE A 104 11.36 3.42 1.15
N THR A 105 11.26 2.13 1.48
CA THR A 105 10.96 1.11 0.46
C THR A 105 9.60 1.36 -0.17
N VAL A 106 8.62 1.90 0.57
CA VAL A 106 7.34 2.36 0.01
C VAL A 106 7.50 3.45 -1.06
N THR A 107 8.57 4.26 -1.02
CA THR A 107 8.85 5.25 -2.07
C THR A 107 9.21 4.60 -3.40
N LEU A 108 9.59 3.32 -3.40
CA LEU A 108 9.72 2.53 -4.63
C LEU A 108 8.39 2.35 -5.34
N VAL A 109 7.24 2.39 -4.65
CA VAL A 109 5.92 2.20 -5.26
C VAL A 109 5.70 3.22 -6.39
N PRO A 110 5.78 4.55 -6.18
CA PRO A 110 5.63 5.51 -7.28
C PRO A 110 6.75 5.42 -8.32
N ILE A 111 7.98 5.04 -7.93
CA ILE A 111 9.12 4.86 -8.87
C ILE A 111 8.81 3.73 -9.86
N LEU A 112 8.47 2.56 -9.32
CA LEU A 112 8.17 1.35 -10.09
C LEU A 112 6.88 1.52 -10.90
N THR A 113 5.85 2.12 -10.30
CA THR A 113 4.60 2.42 -11.01
C THR A 113 4.89 3.29 -12.24
N TYR A 114 5.66 4.37 -12.08
CA TYR A 114 6.03 5.24 -13.20
C TYR A 114 6.89 4.51 -14.26
N ALA A 115 7.88 3.73 -13.81
CA ALA A 115 8.74 2.95 -14.69
C ALA A 115 7.98 1.90 -15.51
N ILE A 116 6.91 1.32 -14.95
CA ILE A 116 6.03 0.34 -15.62
C ILE A 116 4.98 1.05 -16.49
N SER A 117 4.47 2.21 -16.07
CA SER A 117 3.44 2.96 -16.79
C SER A 117 3.92 3.50 -18.15
N ILE A 118 5.17 3.95 -18.25
CA ILE A 118 5.74 4.48 -19.51
C ILE A 118 5.74 3.44 -20.64
N PRO A 119 6.36 2.25 -20.50
CA PRO A 119 6.39 1.25 -21.58
C PRO A 119 5.01 0.69 -21.90
N LEU A 120 4.07 0.71 -20.95
CA LEU A 120 2.67 0.34 -21.18
C LEU A 120 1.84 1.45 -21.86
N GLY A 121 2.41 2.62 -22.11
CA GLY A 121 1.73 3.75 -22.73
C GLY A 121 0.64 4.40 -21.85
N LEU A 122 0.64 4.11 -20.55
CA LEU A 122 -0.33 4.65 -19.58
C LEU A 122 0.00 6.11 -19.23
N GLU A 123 1.27 6.48 -19.28
CA GLU A 123 1.74 7.83 -18.97
C GLU A 123 2.84 8.26 -19.94
N LYS A 124 2.91 9.57 -20.21
CA LYS A 124 3.99 10.17 -20.98
C LYS A 124 5.18 10.47 -20.07
N PRO A 125 6.42 10.26 -20.52
CA PRO A 125 7.59 10.64 -19.74
C PRO A 125 7.62 12.15 -19.53
N GLU A 126 7.52 12.59 -18.28
CA GLU A 126 7.55 13.99 -17.86
C GLU A 126 8.75 14.26 -16.94
N ILE A 127 9.60 15.22 -17.33
CA ILE A 127 10.81 15.60 -16.59
C ILE A 127 10.48 16.08 -15.18
N LYS A 128 9.40 16.85 -15.00
CA LYS A 128 8.99 17.36 -13.67
C LYS A 128 8.72 16.24 -12.68
N ARG A 129 8.10 15.15 -13.15
CA ARG A 129 7.80 13.97 -12.32
C ARG A 129 9.06 13.21 -11.95
N ILE A 130 9.99 13.06 -12.89
CA ILE A 130 11.30 12.46 -12.63
C ILE A 130 12.07 13.26 -11.58
N ILE A 131 12.10 14.59 -11.71
CA ILE A 131 12.76 15.46 -10.73
C ILE A 131 12.10 15.31 -9.35
N GLY A 132 10.77 15.34 -9.27
CA GLY A 132 10.05 15.14 -8.01
C GLY A 132 10.35 13.79 -7.35
N LEU A 133 10.45 12.73 -8.15
CA LEU A 133 10.79 11.38 -7.71
C LEU A 133 12.22 11.30 -7.16
N VAL A 134 13.18 11.92 -7.84
CA VAL A 134 14.58 12.01 -7.41
C VAL A 134 14.70 12.83 -6.13
N LEU A 135 14.07 14.02 -6.08
CA LEU A 135 14.08 14.87 -4.89
C LEU A 135 13.43 14.19 -3.68
N GLY A 136 12.30 13.51 -3.87
CA GLY A 136 11.64 12.74 -2.81
C GLY A 136 12.52 11.60 -2.29
N SER A 137 13.18 10.87 -3.20
CA SER A 137 14.13 9.82 -2.83
C SER A 137 15.33 10.38 -2.06
N LEU A 138 15.89 11.51 -2.51
CA LEU A 138 17.00 12.19 -1.84
C LEU A 138 16.61 12.70 -0.46
N ALA A 139 15.42 13.29 -0.29
CA ALA A 139 14.94 13.75 1.01
C ALA A 139 14.88 12.60 2.02
N ILE A 140 14.41 11.43 1.59
CA ILE A 140 14.34 10.25 2.44
C ILE A 140 15.74 9.68 2.74
N LEU A 141 16.64 9.66 1.75
CA LEU A 141 18.03 9.29 1.97
C LEU A 141 18.69 10.20 3.01
N LEU A 142 18.46 11.51 2.96
CA LEU A 142 18.98 12.45 3.95
C LEU A 142 18.42 12.21 5.37
N ILE A 143 17.21 11.67 5.51
CA ILE A 143 16.66 11.28 6.81
C ILE A 143 17.36 10.03 7.37
N VAL A 144 17.80 9.12 6.49
CA VAL A 144 18.32 7.80 6.90
C VAL A 144 19.84 7.72 6.95
N ILE A 145 20.55 8.56 6.20
CA ILE A 145 22.03 8.61 6.17
C ILE A 145 22.66 9.00 7.52
N PRO A 146 22.11 9.92 8.35
CA PRO A 146 22.78 10.33 9.59
C PRO A 146 22.72 9.25 10.69
N GLU A 147 23.92 8.90 11.17
CA GLU A 147 24.29 8.21 12.43
C GLU A 147 23.78 6.76 12.64
N ASN A 148 24.67 5.77 12.38
CA ASN A 148 24.54 4.33 12.70
C ASN A 148 23.49 3.50 11.93
N SER A 149 22.99 4.01 10.80
CA SER A 149 21.87 3.42 10.04
C SER A 149 22.23 2.49 8.88
N LEU A 150 23.52 2.18 8.67
CA LEU A 150 23.88 1.10 7.74
C LEU A 150 23.21 -0.17 8.25
N PRO A 151 22.33 -0.82 7.45
CA PRO A 151 21.72 -2.06 7.88
C PRO A 151 22.84 -3.03 8.22
N GLU A 152 22.81 -3.62 9.42
CA GLU A 152 23.63 -4.81 9.67
C GLU A 152 23.43 -5.76 8.48
N THR A 153 24.46 -6.46 8.02
CA THR A 153 24.37 -7.33 6.83
C THR A 153 23.17 -8.31 6.92
N LYS A 154 22.74 -8.64 8.14
CA LYS A 154 21.57 -9.44 8.47
C LYS A 154 20.21 -8.82 8.10
N ALA A 155 20.12 -7.50 7.99
CA ALA A 155 18.91 -6.75 7.64
C ALA A 155 18.68 -6.66 6.11
N ILE A 156 19.71 -6.92 5.29
CA ILE A 156 19.62 -6.81 3.81
C ILE A 156 18.51 -7.70 3.24
N PRO A 157 18.36 -9.00 3.60
CA PRO A 157 17.30 -9.85 3.06
C PRO A 157 15.89 -9.30 3.37
N TRP A 158 15.71 -8.71 4.55
CA TRP A 158 14.43 -8.13 4.98
C TRP A 158 14.10 -6.83 4.26
N ILE A 159 15.12 -6.03 3.95
CA ILE A 159 14.95 -4.85 3.09
C ILE A 159 14.50 -5.30 1.70
N LEU A 160 15.16 -6.29 1.09
CA LEU A 160 14.78 -6.84 -0.20
C LEU A 160 13.35 -7.41 -0.19
N LEU A 161 12.95 -8.06 0.92
CA LEU A 161 11.57 -8.51 1.11
C LEU A 161 10.59 -7.34 1.11
N SER A 162 10.87 -6.24 1.81
CA SER A 162 10.01 -5.04 1.77
C SER A 162 9.98 -4.35 0.40
N CYS A 163 11.08 -4.41 -0.37
CA CYS A 163 11.13 -3.96 -1.76
C CYS A 163 10.23 -4.82 -2.65
N LEU A 164 10.18 -6.14 -2.42
CA LEU A 164 9.24 -7.04 -3.10
C LEU A 164 7.80 -6.60 -2.81
N GLY A 165 7.46 -6.35 -1.54
CA GLY A 165 6.14 -5.82 -1.17
C GLY A 165 5.80 -4.52 -1.91
N SER A 166 6.76 -3.62 -2.05
CA SER A 166 6.59 -2.35 -2.80
C SER A 166 6.40 -2.58 -4.30
N ALA A 167 7.08 -3.56 -4.89
CA ALA A 167 6.87 -3.94 -6.28
C ALA A 167 5.46 -4.50 -6.51
N PHE A 168 4.94 -5.31 -5.58
CA PHE A 168 3.57 -5.81 -5.65
C PHE A 168 2.52 -4.71 -5.49
N TYR A 169 2.76 -3.71 -4.62
CA TYR A 169 1.91 -2.51 -4.57
C TYR A 169 1.91 -1.74 -5.89
N ALA A 170 3.07 -1.57 -6.55
CA ALA A 170 3.13 -0.93 -7.86
C ALA A 170 2.34 -1.74 -8.91
N LEU A 171 2.48 -3.08 -8.91
CA LEU A 171 1.72 -3.96 -9.80
C LEU A 171 0.21 -3.87 -9.56
N GLU A 172 -0.23 -3.81 -8.30
CA GLU A 172 -1.64 -3.63 -7.95
C GLU A 172 -2.19 -2.33 -8.52
N GLY A 173 -1.47 -1.21 -8.36
CA GLY A 173 -1.84 0.08 -8.96
C GLY A 173 -1.95 0.02 -10.49
N ILE A 174 -1.01 -0.65 -11.17
CA ILE A 174 -1.04 -0.83 -12.63
C ILE A 174 -2.22 -1.72 -13.07
N VAL A 175 -2.51 -2.80 -12.32
CA VAL A 175 -3.65 -3.68 -12.60
C VAL A 175 -4.96 -2.92 -12.44
N ILE A 176 -5.10 -2.10 -11.41
CA ILE A 176 -6.28 -1.24 -11.22
C ILE A 176 -6.40 -0.25 -12.39
N ALA A 177 -5.32 0.42 -12.76
CA ALA A 177 -5.33 1.40 -13.85
C ALA A 177 -5.68 0.80 -15.23
N THR A 178 -5.34 -0.48 -15.47
CA THR A 178 -5.48 -1.11 -16.79
C THR A 178 -6.69 -2.03 -16.93
N LYS A 179 -7.05 -2.75 -15.86
CA LYS A 179 -8.03 -3.85 -15.92
C LYS A 179 -9.32 -3.55 -15.17
N MET A 180 -9.40 -2.48 -14.38
CA MET A 180 -10.61 -2.16 -13.64
C MET A 180 -11.64 -1.43 -14.53
N PRO A 181 -12.82 -2.02 -14.79
CA PRO A 181 -13.91 -1.32 -15.48
C PRO A 181 -14.34 -0.04 -14.74
N GLU A 182 -14.63 1.03 -15.47
CA GLU A 182 -15.08 2.32 -14.91
C GLU A 182 -16.36 2.22 -14.06
N LYS A 183 -17.22 1.24 -14.36
CA LYS A 183 -18.46 0.96 -13.63
C LYS A 183 -18.25 0.28 -12.28
N LEU A 184 -17.05 -0.26 -12.00
CA LEU A 184 -16.75 -0.85 -10.71
C LEU A 184 -16.37 0.23 -9.71
N ASN A 185 -16.87 0.08 -8.48
CA ASN A 185 -16.50 0.97 -7.40
C ASN A 185 -15.22 0.46 -6.71
N PRO A 186 -14.15 1.27 -6.59
CA PRO A 186 -12.89 0.86 -5.96
C PRO A 186 -13.06 0.38 -4.51
N ILE A 187 -13.99 1.00 -3.76
CA ILE A 187 -14.29 0.62 -2.37
C ILE A 187 -14.76 -0.84 -2.33
N GLY A 188 -15.62 -1.24 -3.27
CA GLY A 188 -16.15 -2.59 -3.31
C GLY A 188 -15.11 -3.63 -3.74
N VAL A 189 -14.26 -3.30 -4.70
CA VAL A 189 -13.17 -4.17 -5.12
C VAL A 189 -12.15 -4.36 -3.99
N ALA A 190 -11.77 -3.28 -3.30
CA ALA A 190 -10.88 -3.34 -2.14
C ALA A 190 -11.51 -4.12 -0.96
N CYS A 191 -12.83 -3.99 -0.75
CA CYS A 191 -13.56 -4.75 0.26
C CYS A 191 -13.48 -6.26 0.02
N ILE A 192 -13.84 -6.71 -1.19
CA ILE A 192 -13.73 -8.12 -1.57
C ILE A 192 -12.28 -8.59 -1.49
N GLY A 193 -11.32 -7.80 -1.98
CA GLY A 193 -9.90 -8.14 -1.92
C GLY A 193 -9.40 -8.36 -0.49
N ASN A 194 -9.82 -7.53 0.47
CA ASN A 194 -9.46 -7.69 1.88
C ASN A 194 -10.05 -8.98 2.48
N PHE A 195 -11.32 -9.29 2.21
CA PHE A 195 -11.93 -10.54 2.68
C PHE A 195 -11.33 -11.78 2.02
N LEU A 196 -10.97 -11.71 0.74
CA LEU A 196 -10.21 -12.78 0.07
C LEU A 196 -8.84 -12.96 0.73
N ALA A 197 -8.13 -11.88 1.04
CA ALA A 197 -6.86 -11.96 1.76
C ALA A 197 -7.01 -12.68 3.11
N VAL A 198 -8.04 -12.33 3.90
CA VAL A 198 -8.36 -13.04 5.15
C VAL A 198 -8.65 -14.51 4.90
N PHE A 199 -9.50 -14.84 3.92
CA PHE A 199 -9.86 -16.22 3.61
C PHE A 199 -8.64 -17.09 3.26
N PHE A 200 -7.67 -16.53 2.51
CA PHE A 200 -6.45 -17.25 2.13
C PHE A 200 -5.42 -17.35 3.25
N LEU A 201 -5.31 -16.32 4.09
CA LEU A 201 -4.30 -16.27 5.16
C LEU A 201 -4.78 -16.93 6.45
N TRP A 202 -6.09 -17.00 6.70
CA TRP A 202 -6.66 -17.58 7.91
C TRP A 202 -6.19 -19.02 8.21
N PRO A 203 -6.08 -19.93 7.23
CA PRO A 203 -5.59 -21.29 7.47
C PRO A 203 -4.09 -21.38 7.82
N MET A 204 -3.35 -20.28 7.68
CA MET A 204 -1.90 -20.21 7.94
C MET A 204 -1.57 -19.66 9.34
N LEU A 205 -2.59 -19.27 10.12
CA LEU A 205 -2.51 -18.87 11.52
C LEU A 205 -2.57 -20.10 12.45
#